data_AF-A0A954MR33-F1
#
_entry.id   AF-A0A954MR33-F1
#
_cell.length_a   1.000
_cell.length_b   1.000
_cell.length_c   1.000
_cell.angle_alpha   90.00
_cell.angle_beta   90.00
_cell.angle_gamma   90.00
#
_symmetry.space_group_name_H-M   'P 1'
#
loop_
_entity.id
_entity.type
_entity.pdbx_description
1 polymer ?
#
loop_
_entity_poly.entity_id
_entity_poly.type
_entity_poly.pdbx_seq_one_letter_code
_entity_poly.pdbx_strand_id
1 'polypeptide(L)'
;MKRNRKFDSGFTLIELLVVIAIIAVLVSLLLPAVQQAREAARRTQCKNNMKQLGLAMHNYHDTFLTFPIGNLYAGTTTSNGWSWLAYLLPYVELKNDYNQLNCEHAGRCSEYMGQQETLSPGV
;
A
#
# COMPACT_ATOMS: atom_id res chain seq x y z
N MET A 1 59.01 27.11 -29.16
CA MET A 1 58.50 26.94 -27.78
C MET A 1 57.13 27.64 -27.67
N LYS A 2 56.01 26.93 -27.88
CA LYS A 2 54.66 27.50 -27.85
C LYS A 2 54.13 27.48 -26.41
N ARG A 3 53.99 28.65 -25.77
CA ARG A 3 53.42 28.79 -24.43
C ARG A 3 51.89 28.74 -24.54
N ASN A 4 51.31 27.69 -23.98
CA ASN A 4 49.87 27.46 -23.91
C ASN A 4 49.29 28.36 -22.80
N ARG A 5 48.58 29.44 -23.15
CA ARG A 5 47.89 30.29 -22.15
C ARG A 5 46.61 29.59 -21.73
N LYS A 6 46.55 29.11 -20.50
CA LYS A 6 45.28 28.70 -19.87
C LYS A 6 44.53 29.99 -19.52
N PHE A 7 43.33 30.16 -20.07
CA PHE A 7 42.39 31.19 -19.62
C PHE A 7 41.83 30.72 -18.27
N ASP A 8 42.30 31.33 -17.20
CA ASP A 8 41.68 31.17 -15.88
C ASP A 8 40.54 32.20 -15.80
N SER A 9 39.33 31.78 -16.17
CA SER A 9 38.12 32.57 -16.01
C SER A 9 37.67 32.49 -14.56
N GLY A 10 38.08 33.47 -13.75
CA GLY A 10 37.58 33.61 -12.38
C GLY A 10 36.08 33.94 -12.39
N PHE A 11 35.29 33.11 -11.71
CA PHE A 11 33.86 33.31 -11.55
C PHE A 11 33.62 34.58 -10.73
N THR A 12 32.87 35.54 -11.27
CA THR A 12 32.54 36.74 -10.49
C THR A 12 31.53 36.37 -9.41
N LEU A 13 31.69 36.90 -8.19
CA LEU A 13 30.74 36.70 -7.09
C LEU A 13 29.28 37.00 -7.52
N ILE A 14 29.12 37.92 -8.48
CA ILE A 14 27.84 38.34 -9.04
C ILE A 14 27.19 37.26 -9.91
N GLU A 15 27.95 36.53 -10.73
CA GLU A 15 27.43 35.43 -11.54
C GLU A 15 26.88 34.31 -10.66
N LEU A 16 27.55 34.02 -9.54
CA LEU A 16 27.11 33.00 -8.60
C LEU A 16 25.82 33.42 -7.88
N LEU A 17 25.74 34.69 -7.49
CA LEU A 17 24.62 35.25 -6.75
C LEU A 17 23.33 35.26 -7.58
N VAL A 18 23.43 35.59 -8.88
CA VAL A 18 22.28 35.52 -9.80
C VAL A 18 21.74 34.09 -9.92
N VAL A 19 22.61 33.10 -10.02
CA VAL A 19 22.20 31.70 -10.20
C VAL A 19 21.44 31.19 -8.98
N ILE A 20 21.96 31.44 -7.78
CA ILE A 20 21.26 31.02 -6.55
C ILE A 20 19.92 31.76 -6.36
N ALA A 21 19.84 33.03 -6.79
CA ALA A 21 18.61 33.81 -6.72
C ALA A 21 17.52 33.21 -7.64
N ILE A 22 17.88 32.82 -8.87
CA ILE A 22 16.95 32.17 -9.80
C ILE A 22 16.49 30.82 -9.23
N ILE A 23 17.41 29.99 -8.70
CA ILE A 23 17.05 28.70 -8.10
C ILE A 23 16.09 28.88 -6.91
N ALA A 24 16.33 29.89 -6.05
CA ALA A 24 15.47 30.17 -4.90
C ALA A 24 14.04 30.54 -5.32
N VAL A 25 13.88 31.34 -6.40
CA VAL A 25 12.57 31.69 -6.95
C VAL A 25 11.88 30.46 -7.56
N LEU A 26 12.62 29.62 -8.28
CA LEU A 26 12.04 28.40 -8.86
C LEU A 26 11.57 27.42 -7.78
N VAL A 27 12.37 27.21 -6.72
CA VAL A 27 12.01 26.29 -5.63
C VAL A 27 10.87 26.84 -4.77
N SER A 28 10.81 28.15 -4.52
CA SER A 28 9.73 28.75 -3.73
C SER A 28 8.35 28.60 -4.39
N LEU A 29 8.29 28.60 -5.72
CA LEU A 29 7.07 28.31 -6.47
C LEU A 29 6.69 26.82 -6.45
N LEU A 30 7.67 25.93 -6.28
CA LEU A 30 7.45 24.47 -6.27
C LEU A 30 7.05 23.92 -4.89
N LEU A 31 7.58 24.46 -3.79
CA LEU A 31 7.29 24.00 -2.42
C LEU A 31 5.79 23.91 -2.06
N PRO A 32 4.95 24.93 -2.31
CA PRO A 32 3.52 24.84 -2.00
C PRO A 32 2.78 23.84 -2.91
N ALA A 33 3.25 23.64 -4.15
CA ALA A 33 2.65 22.68 -5.09
C ALA A 33 2.97 21.22 -4.69
N VAL A 34 4.17 20.94 -4.16
CA VAL A 34 4.57 19.59 -3.74
C VAL A 34 3.70 19.05 -2.60
N GLN A 35 3.21 19.91 -1.71
CA GLN A 35 2.36 19.50 -0.59
C GLN A 35 0.96 19.11 -1.07
N GLN A 36 0.39 19.88 -2.01
CA GLN A 36 -0.88 19.54 -2.66
C GLN A 36 -0.77 18.22 -3.43
N ALA A 37 0.34 18.01 -4.15
CA ALA A 37 0.60 16.76 -4.85
C ALA A 37 0.72 15.57 -3.89
N ARG A 38 1.43 15.73 -2.75
CA ARG A 38 1.52 14.68 -1.71
C ARG A 38 0.16 14.35 -1.12
N GLU A 39 -0.66 15.35 -0.83
CA GLU A 39 -1.98 15.11 -0.26
C GLU A 39 -2.93 14.44 -1.26
N ALA A 40 -2.92 14.89 -2.52
CA ALA A 40 -3.66 14.25 -3.60
C ALA A 40 -3.20 12.78 -3.82
N ALA A 41 -1.90 12.51 -3.73
CA ALA A 41 -1.35 11.15 -3.81
C ALA A 41 -1.85 10.28 -2.65
N ARG A 42 -1.82 10.77 -1.40
CA ARG A 42 -2.36 10.04 -0.23
C ARG A 42 -3.85 9.74 -0.36
N ARG A 43 -4.64 10.72 -0.83
CA ARG A 43 -6.08 10.54 -1.08
C ARG A 43 -6.32 9.50 -2.17
N THR A 44 -5.56 9.55 -3.25
CA THR A 44 -5.67 8.61 -4.38
C THR A 44 -5.27 7.19 -3.95
N GLN A 45 -4.19 7.05 -3.19
CA GLN A 45 -3.75 5.77 -2.64
C GLN A 45 -4.82 5.16 -1.71
N CYS A 46 -5.37 5.94 -0.77
CA CYS A 46 -6.44 5.48 0.11
C CYS A 46 -7.68 5.01 -0.69
N LYS A 47 -8.11 5.81 -1.68
CA LYS A 47 -9.23 5.43 -2.57
C LYS A 47 -8.94 4.14 -3.34
N ASN A 48 -7.72 3.95 -3.82
CA ASN A 48 -7.34 2.74 -4.55
C ASN A 48 -7.28 1.51 -3.64
N ASN A 49 -6.77 1.65 -2.41
CA ASN A 49 -6.77 0.58 -1.42
C ASN A 49 -8.22 0.13 -1.10
N MET A 50 -9.15 1.06 -0.90
CA MET A 50 -10.56 0.72 -0.68
C MET A 50 -11.20 0.03 -1.89
N LYS A 51 -10.84 0.44 -3.12
CA LYS A 51 -11.28 -0.24 -4.34
C LYS A 51 -10.75 -1.67 -4.42
N GLN A 52 -9.49 -1.90 -4.07
CA GLN A 52 -8.90 -3.25 -4.04
C GLN A 52 -9.60 -4.14 -3.01
N LEU A 53 -9.93 -3.61 -1.83
CA LEU A 53 -10.72 -4.33 -0.82
C LEU A 53 -12.14 -4.65 -1.31
N GLY A 54 -12.81 -3.69 -1.98
CA GLY A 54 -14.13 -3.92 -2.56
C GLY A 54 -14.13 -5.01 -3.62
N LEU A 55 -13.15 -5.00 -4.53
CA LEU A 55 -12.96 -6.06 -5.52
C LEU A 55 -12.68 -7.41 -4.87
N ALA A 56 -11.83 -7.46 -3.84
CA ALA A 56 -11.55 -8.68 -3.10
C ALA A 56 -12.82 -9.26 -2.44
N MET A 57 -13.67 -8.41 -1.84
CA MET A 57 -14.95 -8.83 -1.26
C MET A 57 -15.93 -9.35 -2.32
N HIS A 58 -15.99 -8.72 -3.49
CA HIS A 58 -16.82 -9.22 -4.59
C HIS A 58 -16.32 -10.57 -5.10
N ASN A 59 -15.01 -10.74 -5.31
CA ASN A 59 -14.43 -12.03 -5.71
C ASN A 59 -14.68 -13.13 -4.67
N TYR A 60 -14.62 -12.79 -3.38
CA TYR A 60 -14.97 -13.70 -2.30
C TYR A 60 -16.46 -14.08 -2.34
N HIS A 61 -17.34 -13.10 -2.53
CA HIS A 61 -18.78 -13.34 -2.66
C HIS A 61 -19.12 -14.20 -3.89
N ASP A 62 -18.44 -13.99 -5.02
CA ASP A 62 -18.64 -14.81 -6.23
C ASP A 62 -18.23 -16.27 -6.00
N THR A 63 -17.25 -16.52 -5.13
CA THR A 63 -16.76 -17.88 -4.83
C THR A 63 -17.59 -18.58 -3.74
N PHE A 64 -17.94 -17.87 -2.68
CA PHE A 64 -18.55 -18.45 -1.47
C PHE A 64 -20.03 -18.06 -1.27
N LEU A 65 -20.61 -17.25 -2.16
CA LEU A 65 -21.98 -16.72 -2.11
C LEU A 65 -22.34 -16.01 -0.80
N THR A 66 -21.34 -15.63 -0.01
CA THR A 66 -21.48 -15.00 1.30
C THR A 66 -20.37 -13.97 1.50
N PHE A 67 -20.59 -13.00 2.39
CA PHE A 67 -19.55 -12.05 2.79
C PHE A 67 -18.72 -12.63 3.95
N PRO A 68 -17.44 -12.21 4.09
CA PRO A 68 -16.56 -12.75 5.12
C PRO A 68 -17.08 -12.40 6.53
N ILE A 69 -16.94 -13.35 7.45
CA ILE A 69 -17.39 -13.21 8.83
C ILE A 69 -16.46 -12.25 9.58
N GLY A 70 -17.04 -11.25 10.26
CA GLY A 70 -16.30 -10.19 10.96
C GLY A 70 -15.22 -10.68 11.94
N ASN A 71 -15.59 -11.68 12.76
CA ASN A 71 -14.71 -12.36 13.70
C ASN A 71 -15.29 -13.75 14.01
N LEU A 72 -14.44 -14.78 14.05
CA LEU A 72 -14.82 -16.12 14.44
C LEU A 72 -14.41 -16.37 15.89
N TYR A 73 -15.36 -16.21 16.82
CA TYR A 73 -15.16 -16.59 18.21
C TYR A 73 -15.21 -18.11 18.34
N ALA A 74 -14.07 -18.70 18.67
CA ALA A 74 -13.94 -20.14 18.83
C ALA A 74 -14.32 -20.61 20.23
N GLY A 75 -15.54 -20.29 20.68
CA GLY A 75 -16.19 -20.89 21.85
C GLY A 75 -15.51 -20.70 23.22
N THR A 76 -14.30 -20.14 23.27
CA THR A 76 -13.56 -19.83 24.49
C THR A 76 -13.28 -18.34 24.52
N THR A 77 -13.46 -17.73 25.69
CA THR A 77 -13.28 -16.28 25.95
C THR A 77 -11.86 -15.77 25.71
N THR A 78 -10.93 -16.65 25.33
CA THR A 78 -9.51 -16.37 25.07
C THR A 78 -9.08 -16.64 23.62
N SER A 79 -9.96 -17.14 22.75
CA SER A 79 -9.63 -17.36 21.34
C SER A 79 -9.91 -16.11 20.50
N ASN A 80 -8.86 -15.33 20.26
CA ASN A 80 -8.91 -14.25 19.26
C ASN A 80 -8.94 -14.88 17.87
N GLY A 81 -10.14 -14.99 17.30
CA GLY A 81 -10.31 -15.36 15.89
C GLY A 81 -9.61 -14.37 14.97
N TRP A 82 -9.22 -14.84 13.78
CA TRP A 82 -8.68 -13.97 12.75
C TRP A 82 -9.74 -12.99 12.25
N SER A 83 -9.32 -11.77 11.91
CA SER A 83 -10.19 -10.75 11.33
C SER A 83 -10.78 -11.24 9.99
N TRP A 84 -11.96 -10.76 9.61
CA TRP A 84 -12.54 -10.96 8.26
C TRP A 84 -11.55 -10.69 7.12
N LEU A 85 -10.62 -9.75 7.32
CA LEU A 85 -9.55 -9.43 6.38
C LEU A 85 -8.66 -10.64 6.07
N ALA A 86 -8.40 -11.54 7.05
CA ALA A 86 -7.65 -12.78 6.89
C ALA A 86 -8.21 -13.68 5.78
N TYR A 87 -9.54 -13.71 5.63
CA TYR A 87 -10.26 -14.48 4.61
C TYR A 87 -10.18 -13.84 3.22
N LEU A 88 -9.90 -12.54 3.15
CA LEU A 88 -9.72 -11.81 1.90
C LEU A 88 -8.27 -11.75 1.43
N LEU A 89 -7.28 -12.10 2.29
CA LEU A 89 -5.87 -12.12 1.91
C LEU A 89 -5.53 -12.82 0.59
N PRO A 90 -6.16 -13.95 0.21
CA PRO A 90 -5.89 -14.56 -1.10
C PRO A 90 -6.44 -13.76 -2.29
N TYR A 91 -7.42 -12.87 -2.06
CA TYR A 91 -8.09 -12.05 -3.07
C TYR A 91 -7.56 -10.61 -3.16
N VAL A 92 -6.90 -10.11 -2.10
CA VAL A 92 -5.98 -8.97 -2.22
C VAL A 92 -4.60 -9.49 -2.62
N GLU A 93 -3.75 -8.64 -3.22
CA GLU A 93 -2.40 -9.02 -3.67
C GLU A 93 -1.41 -9.31 -2.50
N LEU A 94 -1.89 -9.83 -1.37
CA LEU A 94 -1.13 -10.22 -0.17
C LEU A 94 -0.97 -11.76 -0.05
N LYS A 95 -0.91 -12.46 -1.17
CA LYS A 95 -0.78 -13.94 -1.21
C LYS A 95 0.48 -14.47 -0.49
N ASN A 96 1.56 -13.70 -0.47
CA ASN A 96 2.78 -14.08 0.24
C ASN A 96 2.62 -14.03 1.77
N ASP A 97 1.81 -13.10 2.26
CA ASP A 97 1.53 -12.94 3.69
C ASP A 97 0.49 -13.95 4.16
N TYR A 98 -0.44 -14.36 3.27
CA TYR A 98 -1.37 -15.46 3.52
C TYR A 98 -0.66 -16.74 3.95
N ASN A 99 0.43 -17.10 3.25
CA ASN A 99 1.20 -18.30 3.53
C ASN A 99 1.97 -18.24 4.87
N GLN A 100 2.16 -17.04 5.42
CA GLN A 100 2.85 -16.83 6.70
C GLN A 100 1.88 -16.76 7.89
N LEU A 101 0.57 -16.73 7.64
CA LEU A 101 -0.42 -16.82 8.71
C LEU A 101 -0.34 -18.21 9.34
N ASN A 102 0.24 -18.28 10.54
CA ASN A 102 0.32 -19.51 11.31
C ASN A 102 -1.08 -19.94 11.78
N CYS A 103 -1.83 -20.60 10.90
CA CYS A 103 -3.14 -21.17 11.18
C CYS A 103 -3.09 -22.32 12.20
N GLU A 104 -1.89 -22.74 12.61
CA GLU A 104 -1.65 -23.79 13.59
C GLU A 104 -1.97 -23.34 15.03
N HIS A 105 -1.72 -22.06 15.39
CA HIS A 105 -1.95 -21.56 16.76
C HIS A 105 -3.40 -21.11 17.01
N ALA A 106 -4.15 -20.84 15.94
CA ALA A 106 -5.59 -20.68 15.98
C ALA A 106 -6.22 -21.95 15.40
N GLY A 107 -6.26 -23.02 16.21
CA GLY A 107 -6.58 -24.40 15.82
C GLY A 107 -7.94 -24.66 15.16
N ARG A 108 -8.60 -23.64 14.60
CA ARG A 108 -9.89 -23.71 13.91
C ARG A 108 -9.94 -22.91 12.60
N CYS A 109 -8.88 -22.19 12.20
CA CYS A 109 -8.87 -21.53 10.89
C CYS A 109 -8.81 -22.51 9.73
N SER A 110 -8.05 -23.60 9.87
CA SER A 110 -8.09 -24.73 8.91
C SER A 110 -9.48 -25.39 8.87
N GLU A 111 -10.13 -25.52 10.04
CA GLU A 111 -11.44 -26.15 10.14
C GLU A 111 -12.56 -25.28 9.54
N TYR A 112 -12.54 -23.94 9.70
CA TYR A 112 -13.52 -23.05 9.07
C TYR A 112 -13.24 -22.78 7.59
N MET A 113 -11.97 -22.66 7.17
CA MET A 113 -11.65 -22.52 5.74
C MET A 113 -11.98 -23.81 4.97
N GLY A 114 -11.73 -24.98 5.57
CA GLY A 114 -12.17 -26.28 5.03
C GLY A 114 -13.69 -26.51 5.16
N GLN A 115 -14.35 -25.99 6.19
CA GLN A 115 -15.81 -26.05 6.30
C GLN A 115 -16.54 -25.08 5.38
N GLN A 116 -15.90 -24.00 4.92
CA GLN A 116 -16.49 -23.09 3.94
C GLN A 116 -16.59 -23.73 2.54
N GLU A 117 -15.74 -24.73 2.25
CA GLU A 117 -15.93 -25.65 1.12
C GLU A 117 -17.15 -26.57 1.32
N THR A 118 -17.49 -26.94 2.56
CA THR A 118 -18.65 -27.81 2.87
C THR A 118 -19.98 -27.07 3.09
N LEU A 119 -19.95 -25.74 3.25
CA LEU A 119 -21.13 -24.87 3.31
C LEU A 119 -21.42 -24.19 1.97
N SER A 120 -20.81 -24.65 0.88
CA SER A 120 -21.34 -24.45 -0.46
C SER A 120 -22.48 -25.45 -0.67
N PRO A 121 -23.75 -25.01 -0.78
CA PRO A 121 -24.76 -25.86 -1.39
C PRO A 121 -24.34 -26.03 -2.85
N GLY A 122 -23.95 -27.26 -3.21
CA GLY A 122 -23.45 -27.58 -4.54
C GLY A 122 -24.32 -26.98 -5.65
N VAL A 123 -23.69 -26.11 -6.43
CA VAL A 123 -23.94 -25.83 -7.85
C VAL A 123 -22.59 -25.47 -8.47
#